data_AF-E4MYY7-F1
#
_entry.id   AF-E4MYY7-F1
#
_cell.length_a   1.000
_cell.length_b   1.000
_cell.length_c   1.000
_cell.angle_alpha   90.00
_cell.angle_beta   90.00
_cell.angle_gamma   90.00
#
_symmetry.space_group_name_H-M   'P 1'
#
loop_
_entity.id
_entity.type
_entity.pdbx_description
1 polymer ?
#
loop_
_entity_poly.entity_id
_entity_poly.type
_entity_poly.pdbx_seq_one_letter_code
_entity_poly.pdbx_strand_id
1 'polypeptide(L)'
;MSEDSGPVGGRWCRCCGGRLRPESPPGAVYCSAACRARQWRVDCRLRKRVAAELSGVGRVECPECGERWVAGVDRRSNAVYCSRRCVMRAWRRRNEAFGERSQ
;
A
#
# COMPACT_ATOMS: atom_id res chain seq x y z
N MET A 1 35.30 19.66 -36.17
CA MET A 1 34.52 19.95 -34.95
C MET A 1 33.22 19.19 -35.11
N SER A 2 33.13 17.98 -34.56
CA SER A 2 31.96 17.11 -34.77
C SER A 2 30.87 17.45 -33.77
N GLU A 3 29.70 17.82 -34.29
CA GLU A 3 28.49 18.07 -33.52
C GLU A 3 27.92 16.74 -33.04
N ASP A 4 28.25 16.35 -31.81
CA ASP A 4 27.63 15.21 -31.14
C ASP A 4 26.24 15.62 -30.63
N SER A 5 25.26 15.51 -31.53
CA SER A 5 23.83 15.69 -31.20
C SER A 5 23.32 14.44 -30.48
N GLY A 6 23.70 14.29 -29.20
CA GLY A 6 23.13 13.27 -28.32
C GLY A 6 21.60 13.42 -28.22
N PRO A 7 20.86 12.33 -27.95
CA PRO A 7 19.40 12.33 -28.04
C PRO A 7 18.80 13.43 -27.15
N VAL A 8 18.08 14.36 -27.78
CA VAL A 8 17.33 15.46 -27.15
C VAL A 8 16.04 14.92 -26.47
N GLY A 9 16.16 13.78 -25.79
CA GLY A 9 15.14 13.19 -24.95
C GLY A 9 15.54 13.36 -23.50
N GLY A 10 15.03 14.40 -22.84
CA GLY A 10 15.24 14.55 -21.41
C GLY A 10 14.86 13.28 -20.65
N ARG A 11 15.66 12.87 -19.67
CA ARG A 11 15.30 11.74 -18.80
C ARG A 11 14.29 12.21 -17.75
N TRP A 12 13.29 11.38 -17.47
CA TRP A 12 12.18 11.72 -16.58
C TRP A 12 12.14 10.81 -15.36
N CYS A 13 11.79 11.38 -14.21
CA CYS A 13 11.61 10.66 -12.96
C CYS A 13 10.40 9.73 -13.08
N ARG A 14 10.60 8.43 -12.84
CA ARG A 14 9.51 7.43 -12.87
C ARG A 14 8.40 7.70 -11.85
N CYS A 15 8.71 8.40 -10.76
CA CYS A 15 7.77 8.62 -9.67
C CYS A 15 6.90 9.88 -9.87
N CYS A 16 7.50 11.02 -10.25
CA CYS A 16 6.79 12.29 -10.33
C CYS A 16 6.67 12.86 -11.76
N GLY A 17 7.29 12.23 -12.75
CA GLY A 17 7.33 12.73 -14.13
C GLY A 17 8.20 13.97 -14.33
N GLY A 18 8.86 14.50 -13.29
CA GLY A 18 9.77 15.65 -13.41
C GLY A 18 11.10 15.29 -14.09
N ARG A 19 11.73 16.26 -14.75
CA ARG A 19 13.02 16.05 -15.44
C ARG A 19 14.13 15.68 -14.45
N LEU A 20 14.92 14.68 -14.80
CA LEU A 20 16.14 14.36 -14.06
C LEU A 20 17.19 15.44 -14.32
N ARG A 21 17.95 15.79 -13.28
CA ARG A 21 19.02 16.76 -13.42
C ARG A 21 20.05 16.29 -14.46
N PRO A 22 20.57 17.17 -15.32
CA PRO A 22 21.59 16.79 -16.31
C PRO A 22 22.79 16.09 -15.66
N GLU A 23 23.16 16.52 -14.45
CA GLU A 23 24.28 16.00 -13.66
C GLU A 23 23.94 14.67 -12.96
N SER A 24 22.71 14.17 -13.07
CA SER A 24 22.32 12.89 -12.49
C SER A 24 23.07 11.75 -13.18
N PRO A 25 23.51 10.72 -12.42
CA PRO A 25 24.17 9.56 -13.01
C PRO A 25 23.37 8.96 -14.18
N PRO A 26 24.03 8.37 -15.20
CA PRO A 26 23.38 7.73 -16.35
C PRO A 26 22.23 6.78 -15.99
N GLY A 27 22.36 6.03 -14.88
CA GLY A 27 21.35 5.10 -14.37
C GLY A 27 20.32 5.69 -13.39
N ALA A 28 20.26 7.01 -13.21
CA ALA A 28 19.28 7.61 -12.31
C ALA A 28 17.85 7.39 -12.81
N VAL A 29 16.99 6.83 -11.95
CA VAL A 29 15.56 6.57 -12.25
C VAL A 29 14.64 7.60 -11.56
N TYR A 30 15.12 8.21 -10.49
CA TYR A 30 14.36 9.13 -9.64
C TYR A 30 15.10 10.45 -9.47
N CYS A 31 14.37 11.56 -9.47
CA CYS A 31 14.97 12.89 -9.29
C CYS A 31 15.45 13.15 -7.85
N SER A 32 15.01 12.36 -6.87
CA SER A 32 15.36 12.53 -5.47
C SER A 32 15.16 11.25 -4.66
N ALA A 33 15.78 11.20 -3.47
CA ALA A 33 15.53 10.16 -2.48
C ALA A 33 14.05 10.11 -2.05
N ALA A 34 13.37 11.25 -1.99
CA ALA A 34 11.93 11.32 -1.69
C ALA A 34 11.08 10.61 -2.75
N CYS A 35 11.37 10.82 -4.04
CA CYS A 35 10.71 10.11 -5.13
C CYS A 35 10.99 8.60 -5.11
N ARG A 36 12.24 8.21 -4.84
CA ARG A 36 12.60 6.81 -4.65
C ARG A 36 11.80 6.16 -3.51
N ALA A 37 11.72 6.82 -2.36
CA ALA A 37 10.99 6.32 -1.19
C ALA A 37 9.47 6.26 -1.43
N ARG A 38 8.91 7.21 -2.19
CA ARG A 38 7.50 7.18 -2.60
C ARG A 38 7.23 5.99 -3.53
N GLN A 39 8.06 5.79 -4.55
CA GLN A 39 7.92 4.65 -5.45
C GLN A 39 8.05 3.32 -4.71
N TRP A 40 9.03 3.20 -3.81
CA TRP A 40 9.20 2.01 -2.97
C TRP A 40 7.93 1.65 -2.18
N ARG A 41 7.23 2.64 -1.61
CA ARG A 41 5.96 2.43 -0.91
C ARG A 41 4.84 1.96 -1.84
N VAL A 42 4.79 2.47 -3.07
CA VAL A 42 3.84 2.02 -4.10
C VAL A 42 4.13 0.56 -4.47
N ASP A 43 5.38 0.23 -4.78
CA ASP A 43 5.79 -1.12 -5.16
C ASP A 43 5.54 -2.12 -4.03
N CYS A 44 5.80 -1.74 -2.77
CA CYS A 44 5.50 -2.59 -1.62
C CYS A 44 3.99 -2.87 -1.47
N ARG A 45 3.12 -1.88 -1.69
CA ARG A 45 1.67 -2.07 -1.67
C ARG A 45 1.22 -2.98 -2.82
N LEU A 46 1.80 -2.80 -4.01
CA LEU A 46 1.51 -3.65 -5.16
C LEU A 46 1.92 -5.10 -4.90
N ARG A 47 3.12 -5.35 -4.36
CA ARG A 47 3.57 -6.71 -3.99
C ARG A 47 2.62 -7.38 -3.02
N LYS A 48 2.13 -6.67 -2.01
CA LYS A 48 1.13 -7.20 -1.06
C LYS A 48 -0.19 -7.55 -1.75
N ARG A 49 -0.68 -6.69 -2.66
CA ARG A 49 -1.88 -6.99 -3.46
C ARG A 49 -1.71 -8.22 -4.32
N VAL A 50 -0.59 -8.32 -5.03
CA VAL A 50 -0.28 -9.46 -5.90
C VAL A 50 -0.16 -10.75 -5.08
N ALA A 51 0.51 -10.72 -3.92
CA ALA A 51 0.57 -11.88 -3.03
C ALA A 51 -0.83 -12.30 -2.53
N ALA A 52 -1.68 -11.33 -2.17
CA ALA A 52 -3.05 -11.63 -1.77
C ALA A 52 -3.88 -12.24 -2.92
N GLU A 53 -3.66 -11.81 -4.16
CA GLU A 53 -4.37 -12.34 -5.33
C GLU A 53 -3.90 -13.74 -5.70
N LEU A 54 -2.58 -13.98 -5.71
CA LEU A 54 -2.01 -15.25 -6.16
C LEU A 54 -2.07 -16.36 -5.10
N SER A 55 -1.89 -16.03 -3.82
CA SER A 55 -1.77 -17.04 -2.76
C SER A 55 -2.67 -16.79 -1.54
N GLY A 56 -3.51 -15.75 -1.58
CA GLY A 56 -4.34 -15.36 -0.43
C GLY A 56 -3.55 -14.75 0.73
N VAL A 57 -2.22 -14.64 0.64
CA VAL A 57 -1.37 -14.13 1.72
C VAL A 57 -1.76 -12.70 2.09
N GLY A 58 -1.96 -12.47 3.38
CA GLY A 58 -2.33 -11.17 3.91
C GLY A 58 -3.79 -10.78 3.69
N ARG A 59 -4.63 -11.67 3.13
CA ARG A 59 -6.08 -11.52 3.22
C ARG A 59 -6.53 -11.81 4.64
N VAL A 60 -7.41 -10.95 5.13
CA VAL A 60 -8.05 -11.08 6.44
C VAL A 60 -9.55 -10.86 6.26
N GLU A 61 -10.33 -11.47 7.14
CA GLU A 61 -11.79 -11.45 7.09
C GLU A 61 -12.35 -10.82 8.36
N CYS A 62 -13.43 -10.04 8.22
CA CYS A 62 -14.11 -9.43 9.34
C CYS A 62 -14.89 -10.52 10.10
N PRO A 63 -14.62 -10.75 11.40
CA PRO A 63 -15.34 -11.78 12.16
C PRO A 63 -16.82 -11.46 12.36
N GLU A 64 -17.24 -10.21 12.10
CA GLU A 64 -18.63 -9.76 12.29
C GLU A 64 -19.47 -9.76 11.01
N CYS A 65 -18.86 -9.68 9.84
CA CYS A 65 -19.61 -9.52 8.59
C CYS A 65 -19.01 -10.23 7.38
N GLY A 66 -17.91 -10.96 7.53
CA GLY A 66 -17.27 -11.70 6.44
C GLY A 66 -16.56 -10.84 5.38
N GLU A 67 -16.53 -9.51 5.53
CA GLU A 67 -15.83 -8.62 4.60
C GLU A 67 -14.34 -8.97 4.56
N ARG A 68 -13.78 -9.15 3.36
CA ARG A 68 -12.36 -9.52 3.17
C ARG A 68 -11.52 -8.34 2.70
N TRP A 69 -10.29 -8.23 3.18
CA TRP A 69 -9.36 -7.19 2.72
C TRP A 69 -7.90 -7.59 2.82
N VAL A 70 -7.02 -6.84 2.15
CA VAL A 70 -5.57 -7.03 2.23
C VAL A 70 -4.99 -6.16 3.34
N ALA A 71 -4.42 -6.79 4.36
CA ALA A 71 -3.85 -6.12 5.51
C ALA A 71 -2.64 -5.24 5.14
N GLY A 72 -2.64 -3.99 5.60
CA GLY A 72 -1.59 -3.02 5.29
C GLY A 72 -1.65 -2.45 3.88
N VAL A 73 -2.72 -2.73 3.13
CA VAL A 73 -3.02 -2.15 1.80
C VAL A 73 -4.35 -1.40 1.85
N ASP A 74 -5.45 -2.12 2.09
CA ASP A 74 -6.80 -1.54 2.09
C ASP A 74 -7.15 -0.98 3.47
N ARG A 75 -6.60 -1.59 4.51
CA ARG A 75 -6.73 -1.18 5.92
C ARG A 75 -5.39 -1.31 6.63
N ARG A 76 -5.27 -0.75 7.84
CA ARG A 76 -4.07 -0.90 8.70
C ARG A 76 -3.71 -2.39 8.88
N SER A 77 -2.43 -2.70 9.02
CA SER A 77 -1.92 -4.08 9.09
C SER A 77 -2.48 -4.89 10.27
N ASN A 78 -2.86 -4.23 11.36
CA ASN A 78 -3.46 -4.83 12.56
C ASN A 78 -4.98 -4.57 12.64
N ALA A 79 -5.65 -4.27 11.53
CA ALA A 79 -7.10 -4.17 11.52
C ALA A 79 -7.70 -5.56 11.76
N VAL A 80 -8.60 -5.67 12.74
CA VAL A 80 -9.38 -6.89 13.00
C VAL A 80 -10.80 -6.75 12.44
N TYR A 81 -11.34 -5.53 12.40
CA TYR A 81 -12.70 -5.24 11.94
C TYR A 81 -12.65 -4.33 10.72
N CYS A 82 -13.60 -4.53 9.80
CA CYS A 82 -13.66 -3.76 8.57
C CYS A 82 -14.07 -2.28 8.78
N SER A 83 -14.75 -1.99 9.89
CA SER A 83 -15.31 -0.67 10.21
C SER A 83 -15.62 -0.51 11.71
N ARG A 84 -15.80 0.74 12.15
CA ARG A 84 -16.26 1.06 13.52
C ARG A 84 -17.62 0.40 13.85
N ARG A 85 -18.51 0.26 12.86
CA ARG A 85 -19.81 -0.42 13.02
C ARG A 85 -19.63 -1.88 13.44
N CYS A 86 -18.69 -2.60 12.83
CA CYS A 86 -18.38 -3.99 13.22
C CYS A 86 -17.71 -4.07 14.59
N VAL A 87 -16.83 -3.12 14.94
CA VAL A 87 -16.27 -3.03 16.31
C VAL A 87 -17.39 -2.95 17.35
N MET A 88 -18.39 -2.08 17.12
CA MET A 88 -19.50 -1.92 18.05
C MET A 88 -20.41 -3.15 18.13
N ARG A 89 -20.65 -3.85 17.00
CA ARG A 89 -21.41 -5.11 16.99
C ARG A 89 -20.70 -6.21 17.81
N ALA A 90 -19.40 -6.38 17.59
CA ALA A 90 -18.58 -7.32 18.35
C ALA A 90 -18.57 -7.01 19.85
N TRP A 91 -18.53 -5.72 20.21
CA TRP A 91 -18.62 -5.30 21.61
C TRP A 91 -19.98 -5.60 22.23
N ARG A 92 -21.09 -5.31 21.54
CA ARG A 92 -22.45 -5.61 22.02
C ARG A 92 -22.65 -7.10 22.22
N ARG A 93 -22.33 -7.93 21.23
CA ARG A 93 -22.44 -9.39 21.32
C ARG A 93 -21.66 -9.96 22.50
N ARG A 94 -20.45 -9.45 22.75
CA ARG A 94 -19.65 -9.87 23.91
C ARG A 94 -20.36 -9.52 25.23
N ASN A 95 -20.91 -8.31 25.34
CA ASN A 95 -21.56 -7.86 26.57
C ASN A 95 -22.92 -8.53 26.80
N GLU A 96 -23.70 -8.81 25.76
CA GLU A 96 -24.93 -9.60 25.84
C GLU A 96 -24.61 -11.01 26.39
N ALA A 97 -23.58 -11.66 25.85
CA ALA A 97 -23.12 -12.95 26.36
C ALA A 97 -22.54 -12.90 27.80
N PHE A 98 -22.07 -11.73 28.27
CA PHE A 98 -21.68 -11.55 29.67
C PHE A 98 -22.90 -11.34 30.58
N GLY A 99 -23.93 -10.63 30.11
CA GLY A 99 -25.19 -10.43 30.84
C GLY A 99 -26.02 -11.72 31.00
N GLU A 100 -25.98 -12.61 30.01
CA GLU A 100 -26.64 -13.93 30.09
C GLU A 100 -25.93 -14.90 31.05
N ARG A 101 -24.61 -14.81 31.20
CA ARG A 101 -23.82 -15.68 32.10
C ARG A 101 -23.82 -15.25 33.56
N SER A 102 -24.33 -14.06 33.86
CA SER A 102 -24.32 -13.47 35.21
C SER A 102 -25.70 -13.52 35.90
N GLN A 103 -26.66 -14.23 35.30
CA GLN A 103 -28.00 -14.53 35.83
C GLN A 103 -28.10 -16.02 36.15
#